data_AF-A0A1Q6CM29-F1
#
_entry.id   AF-A0A1Q6CM29-F1
#
_cell.length_a   1.000
_cell.length_b   1.000
_cell.length_c   1.000
_cell.angle_alpha   90.00
_cell.angle_beta   90.00
_cell.angle_gamma   90.00
#
_symmetry.space_group_name_H-M   'P 1'
#
loop_
_entity.id
_entity.type
_entity.pdbx_description
1 polymer ?
#
loop_
_entity_poly.entity_id
_entity_poly.type
_entity_poly.pdbx_seq_one_letter_code
_entity_poly.pdbx_strand_id
1 'polypeptide(L)'
;MQVILLWAAVLVSGLTFVIHTFIGGIKVATPLLEDTSLPIASKWLNYYCWHITTLYTFFMGWAYAFVALNPDKPELVVFLSVLNVSFSLLSVLVAMKANISPLRFPSTTLFALVSILGIASLVV
;
A
#
# COMPACT_ATOMS: atom_id res chain seq x y z
N MET A 1 12.90 19.99 5.58
CA MET A 1 12.05 19.54 4.45
C MET A 1 11.47 18.15 4.72
N GLN A 2 12.23 17.27 5.38
CA GLN A 2 11.80 15.96 5.90
C GLN A 2 10.37 15.90 6.45
N VAL A 3 10.03 16.70 7.47
CA VAL A 3 8.71 16.61 8.15
C VAL A 3 7.53 16.87 7.20
N ILE A 4 7.67 17.79 6.24
CA ILE A 4 6.63 18.07 5.24
C ILE A 4 6.42 16.86 4.33
N LEU A 5 7.52 16.22 3.89
CA LEU A 5 7.45 15.01 3.07
C LEU A 5 6.87 13.83 3.83
N LEU A 6 7.16 13.70 5.13
CA LEU A 6 6.54 12.69 5.98
C LEU A 6 5.02 12.89 6.09
N TRP A 7 4.55 14.12 6.30
CA TRP A 7 3.11 14.42 6.28
C TRP A 7 2.47 14.17 4.91
N ALA A 8 3.18 14.45 3.82
CA ALA A 8 2.73 14.06 2.49
C ALA A 8 2.60 12.52 2.37
N ALA A 9 3.58 11.76 2.89
CA ALA A 9 3.51 10.30 2.92
C ALA A 9 2.33 9.79 3.76
N VAL A 10 1.99 10.46 4.88
CA VAL A 10 0.78 10.18 5.68
C VAL A 10 -0.48 10.35 4.84
N LEU A 11 -0.60 11.48 4.12
CA LEU A 11 -1.77 11.76 3.28
C LEU A 11 -1.92 10.74 2.15
N VAL A 12 -0.83 10.40 1.45
CA VAL A 12 -0.86 9.39 0.38
C VAL A 12 -1.15 7.99 0.93
N SER A 13 -0.62 7.64 2.11
CA SER A 13 -0.94 6.39 2.80
C SER A 13 -2.42 6.31 3.18
N GLY A 14 -2.97 7.39 3.74
CA GLY A 14 -4.39 7.49 4.07
C GLY A 14 -5.28 7.40 2.82
N LEU A 15 -4.91 8.07 1.73
CA LEU A 15 -5.61 7.94 0.45
C LEU A 15 -5.55 6.50 -0.07
N THR A 16 -4.39 5.84 0.04
CA THR A 16 -4.22 4.43 -0.34
C THR A 16 -5.14 3.52 0.47
N PHE A 17 -5.20 3.72 1.79
CA PHE A 17 -6.12 2.99 2.68
C PHE A 17 -7.59 3.19 2.29
N VAL A 18 -8.01 4.42 2.00
CA VAL A 18 -9.40 4.73 1.60
C VAL A 18 -9.73 4.10 0.24
N ILE A 19 -8.85 4.26 -0.76
CA ILE A 19 -9.03 3.67 -2.09
C ILE A 19 -9.10 2.15 -1.99
N HIS A 20 -8.17 1.53 -1.27
CA HIS A 20 -8.14 0.08 -1.08
C HIS A 20 -9.44 -0.39 -0.42
N THR A 21 -9.80 0.17 0.73
CA THR A 21 -10.94 -0.28 1.53
C THR A 21 -12.26 -0.15 0.79
N PHE A 22 -12.56 1.03 0.24
CA PHE A 22 -13.89 1.33 -0.29
C PHE A 22 -14.00 1.08 -1.79
N ILE A 23 -13.11 1.67 -2.59
CA ILE A 23 -13.17 1.55 -4.06
C ILE A 23 -12.75 0.13 -4.47
N GLY A 24 -11.63 -0.32 -3.90
CA GLY A 24 -11.14 -1.67 -4.11
C GLY A 24 -12.10 -2.72 -3.54
N GLY A 25 -12.77 -2.43 -2.42
CA GLY A 25 -13.78 -3.33 -1.84
C GLY A 25 -14.87 -3.66 -2.85
N ILE A 26 -15.46 -2.63 -3.46
CA ILE A 26 -16.51 -2.78 -4.48
C ILE A 26 -15.98 -3.45 -5.75
N LYS A 27 -14.77 -3.06 -6.22
CA LYS A 27 -14.26 -3.50 -7.54
C LYS A 27 -13.51 -4.82 -7.53
N VAL A 28 -13.05 -5.30 -6.37
CA VAL A 28 -12.16 -6.46 -6.26
C VAL A 28 -12.67 -7.46 -5.22
N ALA A 29 -12.90 -7.01 -3.98
CA ALA A 29 -13.29 -7.92 -2.90
C ALA A 29 -14.70 -8.49 -3.08
N THR A 30 -15.67 -7.64 -3.47
CA THR A 30 -17.05 -8.08 -3.73
C THR A 30 -17.12 -9.11 -4.87
N PRO A 31 -16.57 -8.86 -6.08
CA PRO A 31 -16.56 -9.86 -7.16
C PRO A 31 -15.89 -11.19 -6.78
N LEU A 32 -14.78 -11.14 -6.01
CA LEU A 32 -14.12 -12.35 -5.50
C LEU A 32 -15.05 -13.18 -4.61
N LEU A 33 -15.85 -12.52 -3.76
CA LEU A 33 -16.78 -13.20 -2.86
C LEU A 33 -18.08 -13.63 -3.54
N GLU A 34 -18.47 -12.99 -4.63
CA GLU A 34 -19.64 -13.37 -5.43
C GLU A 34 -19.33 -14.52 -6.40
N ASP A 35 -18.07 -14.74 -6.77
CA ASP A 35 -17.67 -15.82 -7.67
C ASP A 35 -18.06 -17.20 -7.11
N THR A 36 -18.80 -17.98 -7.90
CA THR A 36 -19.29 -19.32 -7.56
C THR A 36 -18.45 -20.45 -8.17
N SER A 37 -17.47 -20.13 -9.00
CA SER A 37 -16.55 -21.09 -9.63
C SER A 37 -15.32 -21.40 -8.77
N LEU A 38 -14.98 -20.49 -7.84
CA LEU A 38 -13.82 -20.64 -6.97
C LEU A 38 -14.12 -21.50 -5.72
N PRO A 39 -13.17 -22.34 -5.27
CA PRO A 39 -13.26 -23.03 -3.98
C PRO A 39 -13.41 -22.04 -2.82
N ILE A 40 -14.24 -22.39 -1.83
CA ILE A 40 -14.55 -21.53 -0.69
C ILE A 40 -13.29 -21.11 0.10
N ALA A 41 -12.34 -22.03 0.28
CA ALA A 41 -11.09 -21.75 0.97
C ALA A 41 -10.25 -20.68 0.25
N SER A 42 -10.15 -20.75 -1.08
CA SER A 42 -9.40 -19.78 -1.88
C SER A 42 -10.00 -18.37 -1.80
N LYS A 43 -11.34 -18.27 -1.78
CA LYS A 43 -12.04 -16.97 -1.64
C LYS A 43 -11.72 -16.31 -0.30
N TRP A 44 -11.91 -17.04 0.79
CA TRP A 44 -11.71 -16.49 2.13
C TRP A 44 -10.24 -16.23 2.46
N LEU A 45 -9.32 -17.04 1.94
CA LEU A 45 -7.89 -16.75 2.08
C LEU A 45 -7.50 -15.46 1.36
N ASN A 46 -7.98 -15.24 0.13
CA ASN A 46 -7.73 -13.99 -0.58
C ASN A 46 -8.42 -12.79 0.11
N TYR A 47 -9.62 -12.96 0.66
CA TYR A 47 -10.30 -11.94 1.45
C TYR A 47 -9.58 -11.64 2.78
N TYR A 48 -8.90 -12.61 3.39
CA TYR A 48 -8.01 -12.38 4.52
C TYR A 48 -6.77 -11.58 4.10
N CYS A 49 -6.09 -11.97 3.01
CA CYS A 49 -4.97 -11.21 2.45
C CYS A 49 -5.34 -9.77 2.09
N TRP A 50 -6.57 -9.56 1.62
CA TRP A 50 -7.14 -8.23 1.41
C TRP A 50 -7.12 -7.37 2.68
N HIS A 51 -7.55 -7.94 3.82
CA HIS A 51 -7.57 -7.24 5.11
C HIS A 51 -6.17 -7.02 5.70
N ILE A 52 -5.23 -7.93 5.47
CA ILE A 52 -3.82 -7.68 5.83
C ILE A 52 -3.33 -6.40 5.13
N THR A 53 -3.59 -6.23 3.84
CA THR A 53 -3.22 -5.02 3.10
C THR A 53 -3.95 -3.78 3.62
N THR A 54 -5.24 -3.91 3.98
CA THR A 54 -5.99 -2.83 4.63
C THR A 54 -5.32 -2.37 5.93
N LEU A 55 -4.97 -3.31 6.81
CA LEU A 55 -4.30 -3.00 8.07
C LEU A 55 -2.92 -2.41 7.83
N TYR A 56 -2.13 -2.98 6.91
CA TYR A 56 -0.82 -2.46 6.56
C TYR A 56 -0.91 -1.00 6.09
N THR A 57 -1.79 -0.69 5.14
CA THR A 57 -1.90 0.68 4.60
C THR A 57 -2.37 1.69 5.64
N PHE A 58 -3.25 1.27 6.56
CA PHE A 58 -3.67 2.08 7.70
C PHE A 58 -2.50 2.37 8.65
N PHE A 59 -1.82 1.33 9.14
CA PHE A 59 -0.73 1.47 10.10
C PHE A 59 0.53 2.09 9.48
N MET A 60 0.75 1.94 8.19
CA MET A 60 1.80 2.64 7.44
C MET A 60 1.63 4.16 7.56
N GLY A 61 0.41 4.68 7.39
CA GLY A 61 0.12 6.10 7.58
C GLY A 61 0.42 6.56 9.00
N TRP A 62 0.00 5.79 10.01
CA TRP A 62 0.31 6.07 11.41
C TRP A 62 1.81 6.02 11.72
N ALA A 63 2.54 5.10 11.11
CA ALA A 63 3.99 4.98 11.30
C ALA A 63 4.74 6.18 10.70
N TYR A 64 4.35 6.66 9.51
CA TYR A 64 4.89 7.92 8.98
C TYR A 64 4.50 9.13 9.84
N ALA A 65 3.27 9.18 10.36
CA ALA A 65 2.83 10.25 11.25
C ALA A 65 3.63 10.24 12.57
N PHE A 66 3.90 9.04 13.10
CA PHE A 66 4.73 8.88 14.29
C PHE A 66 6.13 9.45 14.09
N VAL A 67 6.79 9.17 12.96
CA VAL A 67 8.12 9.75 12.65
C VAL A 67 8.02 11.26 12.34
N ALA A 68 6.93 11.72 11.73
CA ALA A 68 6.72 13.17 11.53
C ALA A 68 6.65 13.93 12.86
N LEU A 69 6.08 13.31 13.90
CA LEU A 69 6.03 13.83 15.27
C LEU A 69 7.32 13.54 16.06
N ASN A 70 8.13 12.57 15.63
CA ASN A 70 9.36 12.12 16.28
C ASN A 70 10.49 11.96 15.23
N PRO A 71 11.06 13.06 14.70
CA PRO A 71 11.95 13.01 13.53
C PRO A 71 13.29 12.30 13.75
N ASP A 72 13.61 12.00 15.01
CA ASP A 72 14.82 11.31 15.47
C ASP A 72 14.83 9.79 15.20
N LYS A 73 13.80 9.26 14.53
CA LYS A 73 13.59 7.81 14.30
C LYS A 73 13.59 7.43 12.81
N PRO A 74 14.68 7.71 12.06
CA PRO A 74 14.74 7.48 10.62
C PRO A 74 14.66 6.00 10.23
N GLU A 75 15.05 5.09 11.11
CA GLU A 75 15.03 3.64 10.89
C GLU A 75 13.64 3.10 10.50
N LEU A 76 12.58 3.67 11.06
CA LEU A 76 11.21 3.28 10.71
C LEU A 76 10.85 3.73 9.29
N VAL A 77 11.32 4.89 8.85
CA VAL A 77 11.13 5.38 7.47
C VAL A 77 11.91 4.52 6.48
N VAL A 78 13.13 4.09 6.81
CA VAL A 78 13.91 3.15 6.00
C VAL A 78 13.15 1.83 5.85
N PHE A 79 12.69 1.25 6.96
CA PHE A 79 11.94 -0.01 6.95
C PHE A 79 10.68 0.07 6.08
N LEU A 80 9.87 1.11 6.26
CA LEU A 80 8.66 1.33 5.46
C LEU A 80 8.97 1.56 3.98
N SER A 81 10.06 2.27 3.67
CA SER A 81 10.48 2.53 2.29
C SER A 81 10.86 1.24 1.58
N VAL A 82 11.63 0.37 2.24
CA VAL A 82 11.99 -0.96 1.70
C VAL A 82 10.74 -1.79 1.44
N LEU A 83 9.81 -1.87 2.40
CA LEU A 83 8.55 -2.60 2.22
C LEU A 83 7.73 -2.06 1.05
N ASN A 84 7.58 -0.73 0.95
CA ASN A 84 6.79 -0.12 -0.11
C ASN A 84 7.41 -0.32 -1.50
N VAL A 85 8.75 -0.26 -1.62
CA VAL A 85 9.43 -0.64 -2.86
C VAL A 85 9.17 -2.11 -3.18
N SER A 86 9.31 -3.01 -2.21
CA SER A 86 9.05 -4.44 -2.41
C SER A 86 7.61 -4.72 -2.85
N PHE A 87 6.61 -4.06 -2.26
CA PHE A 87 5.21 -4.22 -2.64
C PHE A 87 4.88 -3.61 -4.00
N SER A 88 5.49 -2.48 -4.36
CA SER A 88 5.37 -1.92 -5.71
C SER A 88 5.97 -2.87 -6.75
N LEU A 89 7.17 -3.39 -6.52
CA LEU A 89 7.81 -4.37 -7.40
C LEU A 89 6.99 -5.67 -7.52
N LEU A 90 6.51 -6.20 -6.40
CA LEU A 90 5.62 -7.36 -6.42
C LEU A 90 4.34 -7.08 -7.23
N SER A 91 3.75 -5.89 -7.08
CA SER A 91 2.58 -5.47 -7.86
C SER A 91 2.87 -5.42 -9.36
N VAL A 92 4.05 -4.92 -9.76
CA VAL A 92 4.50 -4.94 -11.16
C VAL A 92 4.58 -6.38 -11.68
N LEU A 93 5.25 -7.27 -10.94
CA LEU A 93 5.44 -8.66 -11.35
C LEU A 93 4.10 -9.41 -11.49
N VAL A 94 3.17 -9.20 -10.54
CA VAL A 94 1.83 -9.79 -10.59
C VAL A 94 1.02 -9.23 -11.76
N ALA A 95 1.04 -7.91 -11.99
CA ALA A 95 0.35 -7.29 -13.11
C ALA A 95 0.86 -7.83 -14.46
N MET A 96 2.19 -7.92 -14.63
CA MET A 96 2.82 -8.50 -15.82
C MET A 96 2.40 -9.96 -15.99
N LYS A 97 2.41 -10.76 -14.92
CA LYS A 97 1.98 -12.16 -14.96
C LYS A 97 0.51 -12.32 -15.37
N ALA A 98 -0.34 -11.37 -14.98
CA ALA A 98 -1.75 -11.30 -15.34
C ALA A 98 -2.00 -10.64 -16.71
N ASN A 99 -0.95 -10.26 -17.45
CA ASN A 99 -1.04 -9.50 -18.70
C ASN A 99 -1.82 -8.17 -18.56
N ILE A 100 -1.72 -7.54 -17.38
CA ILE A 100 -2.28 -6.23 -17.05
C ILE A 100 -1.12 -5.23 -17.08
N SER A 101 -1.34 -4.05 -17.68
CA SER A 101 -0.36 -2.97 -17.60
C SER A 101 -0.07 -2.63 -16.12
N PRO A 102 1.21 -2.62 -15.68
CA PRO A 102 1.54 -2.36 -14.27
C PRO A 102 1.00 -1.03 -13.73
N LEU A 103 0.86 -0.03 -14.59
CA LEU A 103 0.31 1.28 -14.24
C LEU A 103 -1.21 1.27 -14.03
N ARG A 104 -1.93 0.28 -14.57
CA ARG A 104 -3.36 0.08 -14.31
C ARG A 104 -3.62 -0.65 -13.00
N PHE A 105 -2.59 -1.14 -12.33
CA PHE A 105 -2.70 -1.80 -11.04
C PHE A 105 -2.43 -0.76 -9.93
N PRO A 106 -3.46 -0.30 -9.18
CA PRO A 106 -3.31 0.85 -8.29
C PRO A 106 -2.24 0.69 -7.21
N SER A 107 -2.02 -0.53 -6.74
CA SER A 107 -0.98 -0.83 -5.74
C SER A 107 0.43 -0.51 -6.24
N THR A 108 0.70 -0.69 -7.54
CA THR A 108 2.00 -0.36 -8.15
C THR A 108 2.35 1.11 -7.91
N THR A 109 1.46 2.02 -8.31
CA THR A 109 1.72 3.46 -8.31
C THR A 109 1.58 4.06 -6.91
N LEU A 110 0.63 3.59 -6.10
CA LEU A 110 0.43 4.10 -4.74
C LEU A 110 1.60 3.73 -3.81
N PHE A 111 2.04 2.47 -3.79
CA PHE A 111 3.22 2.10 -2.99
C PHE A 111 4.51 2.75 -3.51
N ALA A 112 4.66 2.90 -4.84
CA ALA A 112 5.78 3.64 -5.41
C ALA A 112 5.80 5.08 -4.92
N LEU A 113 4.67 5.80 -4.99
CA LEU A 113 4.57 7.19 -4.55
C LEU A 113 4.89 7.35 -3.06
N VAL A 114 4.36 6.48 -2.19
CA VAL A 114 4.68 6.51 -0.76
C VAL A 114 6.16 6.24 -0.53
N SER A 115 6.76 5.28 -1.25
CA SER A 115 8.20 5.00 -1.13
C SER A 115 9.07 6.17 -1.57
N ILE A 116 8.70 6.87 -2.64
CA ILE A 116 9.42 8.06 -3.12
C ILE A 116 9.39 9.15 -2.06
N LEU A 117 8.24 9.42 -1.44
CA LEU A 117 8.12 10.41 -0.37
C LEU A 117 8.93 10.02 0.87
N GLY A 118 8.87 8.75 1.28
CA GLY A 118 9.66 8.22 2.39
C GLY A 118 11.17 8.36 2.16
N ILE A 119 11.66 7.90 1.01
CA ILE A 119 13.07 7.99 0.63
C ILE A 119 13.52 9.45 0.51
N ALA A 120 12.71 10.30 -0.14
CA ALA A 120 13.01 11.72 -0.27
C ALA A 120 13.12 12.39 1.10
N SER A 121 12.29 12.01 2.08
CA SER A 121 12.36 12.56 3.43
C SER A 121 13.65 12.21 4.18
N LEU A 122 14.36 11.14 3.79
CA LEU A 122 15.62 10.73 4.41
C LEU A 122 16.83 11.53 3.91
N VAL A 123 16.69 12.24 2.79
CA VAL A 123 17.81 12.91 2.10
C VAL A 123 17.75 14.44 2.14
N VAL A 124 16.78 15.04 2.85
CA VAL A 124 16.48 16.50 2.88
C VAL A 124 16.09 17.05 4.25
#